data_AF-A0A9X1Q5P3-F1
#
_entry.id   AF-A0A9X1Q5P3-F1
#
_cell.length_a   1.000
_cell.length_b   1.000
_cell.length_c   1.000
_cell.angle_alpha   90.00
_cell.angle_beta   90.00
_cell.angle_gamma   90.00
#
_symmetry.space_group_name_H-M   'P 1'
#
loop_
_entity.id
_entity.type
_entity.pdbx_description
1 polymer ?
#
loop_
_entity_poly.entity_id
_entity_poly.type
_entity_poly.pdbx_seq_one_letter_code
_entity_poly.pdbx_strand_id
1 'polypeptide(L)'
;MQEPSLADDLHSVRITTDGVRAGVTLAGHEVSASLSGYALEHRANQPPLLVLYVRPPVDAAVFDGYAQVAVASEVPPTEAIVAFLAGIDPSRLQQAALNRDDLDGSPTELTTAMLRQLTEWAGGRP
;
A
#
# COMPACT_ATOMS: atom_id res chain seq x y z
N MET A 1 -24.33 6.13 5.94
CA MET A 1 -23.57 6.08 4.68
C MET A 1 -23.17 4.63 4.47
N GLN A 2 -23.72 3.95 3.46
CA GLN A 2 -23.31 2.60 3.11
C GLN A 2 -21.99 2.70 2.32
N GLU A 3 -20.99 1.92 2.69
CA GLU A 3 -19.78 1.72 1.87
C GLU A 3 -20.22 1.18 0.50
N PRO A 4 -19.72 1.73 -0.61
CA PRO A 4 -20.02 1.19 -1.93
C PRO A 4 -19.47 -0.24 -2.00
N SER A 5 -20.33 -1.20 -2.36
CA SER A 5 -19.94 -2.59 -2.59
C SER A 5 -18.84 -2.63 -3.65
N LEU A 6 -17.64 -3.05 -3.24
CA LEU A 6 -16.44 -3.22 -4.05
C LEU A 6 -16.46 -4.53 -4.87
N ALA A 7 -17.62 -5.10 -5.14
CA ALA A 7 -17.70 -6.35 -5.88
C ALA A 7 -19.00 -6.33 -6.65
N ASP A 8 -18.94 -6.35 -7.97
CA ASP A 8 -20.10 -6.84 -8.71
C ASP A 8 -19.77 -7.63 -9.98
N ASP A 9 -18.56 -7.63 -10.57
CA ASP A 9 -18.29 -8.50 -11.74
C ASP A 9 -16.84 -9.04 -11.89
N LEU A 10 -16.73 -10.32 -12.26
CA LEU A 10 -15.48 -11.06 -12.52
C LEU A 10 -15.10 -11.01 -14.02
N HIS A 11 -13.82 -10.77 -14.33
CA HIS A 11 -13.32 -10.73 -15.72
C HIS A 11 -12.09 -11.60 -15.97
N SER A 12 -11.94 -12.06 -17.22
CA SER A 12 -10.81 -12.88 -17.66
C SER A 12 -9.57 -12.04 -17.94
N VAL A 13 -8.47 -12.37 -17.25
CA VAL A 13 -7.16 -11.75 -17.43
C VAL A 13 -6.16 -12.83 -17.86
N ARG A 14 -5.30 -12.49 -18.82
CA ARG A 14 -4.12 -13.28 -19.16
C ARG A 14 -2.86 -12.46 -18.93
N ILE A 15 -1.99 -12.96 -18.09
CA ILE A 15 -0.64 -12.43 -17.88
C ILE A 15 0.33 -13.49 -18.38
N THR A 16 1.15 -13.11 -19.34
CA THR A 16 2.27 -13.94 -19.82
C THR A 16 3.56 -13.23 -19.49
N THR A 17 4.58 -13.99 -19.10
CA THR A 17 5.92 -13.42 -18.89
C THR A 17 6.97 -14.24 -19.61
N ASP A 18 7.97 -13.56 -20.15
CA ASP A 18 9.19 -14.17 -20.68
C ASP A 18 10.34 -14.19 -19.64
N GLY A 19 10.04 -13.84 -18.38
CA GLY A 19 11.01 -13.70 -17.29
C GLY A 19 11.59 -12.29 -17.13
N VAL A 20 11.40 -11.39 -18.10
CA VAL A 20 11.91 -10.01 -18.07
C VAL A 20 10.79 -8.99 -18.31
N ARG A 21 9.83 -9.34 -19.16
CA ARG A 21 8.68 -8.54 -19.55
C ARG A 21 7.40 -9.30 -19.23
N ALA A 22 6.35 -8.53 -18.98
CA ALA A 22 5.01 -9.04 -18.85
C ALA A 22 4.17 -8.54 -20.03
N GLY A 23 3.50 -9.48 -20.69
CA GLY A 23 2.38 -9.21 -21.58
C GLY A 23 1.08 -9.31 -20.78
N VAL A 24 0.26 -8.26 -20.81
CA VAL A 24 -1.03 -8.20 -20.13
C VAL A 24 -2.13 -8.06 -21.16
N THR A 25 -3.08 -8.99 -21.10
CA THR A 25 -4.28 -8.99 -21.93
C THR A 25 -5.53 -8.96 -21.04
N LEU A 26 -6.40 -7.98 -21.27
CA LEU A 26 -7.68 -7.81 -20.57
C LEU A 26 -8.83 -8.04 -21.54
N ALA A 27 -9.70 -9.02 -21.26
CA ALA A 27 -10.81 -9.36 -22.15
C ALA A 27 -10.42 -9.52 -23.64
N GLY A 28 -9.19 -9.99 -23.90
CA GLY A 28 -8.64 -10.16 -25.25
C GLY A 28 -7.87 -8.96 -25.82
N HIS A 29 -7.85 -7.80 -25.14
CA HIS A 29 -7.13 -6.60 -25.57
C HIS A 29 -5.75 -6.51 -24.91
N GLU A 30 -4.71 -6.27 -25.73
CA GLU A 30 -3.35 -6.06 -25.27
C GLU A 30 -3.22 -4.65 -24.67
N VAL A 31 -2.67 -4.55 -23.46
CA VAL A 31 -2.57 -3.27 -22.74
C VAL A 31 -1.17 -3.00 -22.17
N SER A 32 -0.19 -3.87 -22.40
CA SER A 32 1.10 -3.85 -21.69
C SER A 32 1.89 -2.57 -21.95
N ALA A 33 1.76 -1.99 -23.15
CA ALA A 33 2.45 -0.75 -23.52
C ALA A 33 1.96 0.48 -22.74
N SER A 34 0.70 0.46 -22.29
CA SER A 34 0.07 1.55 -21.53
C SER A 34 0.35 1.47 -20.02
N LEU A 35 0.99 0.38 -19.57
CA LEU A 35 1.27 0.14 -18.17
C LEU A 35 2.69 0.59 -17.79
N SER A 36 2.79 1.22 -16.62
CA SER A 36 4.04 1.38 -15.87
C SER A 36 4.29 0.20 -14.93
N GLY A 37 3.24 -0.54 -14.55
CA GLY A 37 3.33 -1.77 -13.76
C GLY A 37 1.97 -2.38 -13.46
N TYR A 38 1.96 -3.49 -12.72
CA TYR A 38 0.75 -4.09 -12.14
C TYR A 38 1.07 -4.81 -10.83
N ALA A 39 0.05 -5.01 -9.99
CA ALA A 39 0.11 -5.86 -8.79
C ALA A 39 -1.06 -6.86 -8.81
N LEU A 40 -0.76 -8.14 -8.59
CA LEU A 40 -1.75 -9.20 -8.48
C LEU A 40 -1.68 -9.82 -7.08
N GLU A 41 -2.77 -9.74 -6.33
CA GLU A 41 -2.91 -10.38 -5.03
C GLU A 41 -4.00 -11.44 -5.09
N HIS A 42 -3.74 -12.62 -4.52
CA HIS A 42 -4.73 -13.68 -4.42
C HIS A 42 -4.70 -14.26 -3.00
N ARG A 43 -5.76 -13.99 -2.24
CA ARG A 43 -5.95 -14.55 -0.90
C ARG A 43 -6.76 -15.84 -0.98
N ALA A 44 -6.46 -16.78 -0.09
CA ALA A 44 -7.21 -18.03 -0.02
C ALA A 44 -8.71 -17.75 0.15
N ASN A 45 -9.53 -18.40 -0.68
CA ASN A 45 -10.99 -18.27 -0.69
C ASN A 45 -11.54 -16.87 -1.04
N GLN A 46 -10.74 -16.02 -1.71
CA GLN A 46 -11.18 -14.72 -2.24
C GLN A 46 -10.86 -14.61 -3.73
N PRO A 47 -11.63 -13.83 -4.51
CA PRO A 47 -11.25 -13.49 -5.88
C PRO A 47 -9.88 -12.77 -5.92
N PRO A 48 -9.09 -12.96 -6.99
CA PRO A 48 -7.85 -12.23 -7.16
C PRO A 48 -8.10 -10.74 -7.40
N LEU A 49 -7.29 -9.88 -6.79
CA LEU A 49 -7.27 -8.44 -7.00
C LEU A 49 -6.12 -8.07 -7.94
N LEU A 50 -6.43 -7.40 -9.06
CA LEU A 50 -5.44 -6.88 -10.00
C LEU A 50 -5.49 -5.35 -10.01
N VAL A 51 -4.37 -4.73 -9.66
CA VAL A 51 -4.16 -3.27 -9.74
C VAL A 51 -3.23 -2.97 -10.92
N LEU A 52 -3.62 -2.02 -11.78
CA LEU A 52 -2.86 -1.61 -12.96
C LEU A 52 -2.35 -0.18 -12.79
N TYR A 53 -1.05 0.02 -12.93
CA TYR A 53 -0.42 1.33 -12.90
C TYR A 53 -0.20 1.80 -14.34
N VAL A 54 -0.81 2.91 -14.73
CA VAL A 54 -0.70 3.48 -16.08
C VAL A 54 0.51 4.41 -16.21
N ARG A 55 1.03 4.58 -17.43
CA ARG A 55 2.15 5.49 -17.72
C ARG A 55 1.62 6.85 -18.26
N PRO A 56 1.90 7.99 -17.61
CA PRO A 56 1.63 9.32 -18.17
C PRO A 56 2.57 9.66 -19.35
N PRO A 57 2.26 10.65 -20.22
CA PRO A 57 1.04 11.44 -20.29
C PRO A 57 -0.04 10.67 -21.05
N VAL A 58 -1.26 10.67 -20.51
CA VAL A 58 -2.36 9.96 -21.17
C VAL A 58 -3.38 10.98 -21.64
N ASP A 59 -3.36 11.29 -22.94
CA ASP A 59 -4.54 11.80 -23.63
C ASP A 59 -5.53 10.64 -23.71
N ALA A 60 -6.23 10.40 -22.60
CA ALA A 60 -7.16 9.31 -22.36
C ALA A 60 -6.57 7.90 -22.60
N ALA A 61 -6.31 7.17 -21.50
CA ALA A 61 -6.27 5.71 -21.60
C ALA A 61 -7.67 5.31 -22.01
N VAL A 62 -7.89 5.00 -23.28
CA VAL A 62 -9.13 4.39 -23.75
C VAL A 62 -9.14 2.99 -23.17
N PHE A 63 -9.60 2.93 -21.93
CA PHE A 63 -10.00 1.72 -21.26
C PHE A 63 -11.40 1.40 -21.80
N ASP A 64 -11.49 0.43 -22.72
CA ASP A 64 -12.76 -0.10 -23.19
C ASP A 64 -12.96 -1.49 -22.58
N GLY A 65 -13.65 -1.50 -21.44
CA GLY A 65 -13.88 -2.67 -20.60
C GLY A 65 -14.55 -2.26 -19.28
N TYR A 66 -14.97 -3.23 -18.48
CA TYR A 66 -15.41 -2.98 -17.10
C TYR A 66 -14.28 -3.41 -16.16
N ALA A 67 -13.87 -2.54 -15.24
CA ALA A 67 -12.87 -2.86 -14.23
C ALA A 67 -13.25 -2.21 -12.90
N GLN A 68 -12.95 -2.94 -11.83
CA GLN A 68 -12.81 -2.34 -10.52
C GLN A 68 -11.43 -1.70 -10.42
N VAL A 69 -11.37 -0.39 -10.65
CA VAL A 69 -10.14 0.39 -10.51
C VAL A 69 -10.11 0.99 -9.11
N ALA A 70 -9.37 0.36 -8.20
CA ALA A 70 -8.93 1.05 -7.00
C ALA A 70 -7.72 1.92 -7.36
N VAL A 71 -7.95 3.21 -7.62
CA VAL A 71 -6.86 4.20 -7.58
C VAL A 71 -6.58 4.43 -6.10
N ALA A 72 -5.67 3.64 -5.53
CA ALA A 72 -5.02 4.06 -4.31
C ALA A 72 -4.26 5.34 -4.66
N SER A 73 -4.71 6.49 -4.19
CA SER A 73 -3.74 7.53 -3.89
C SER A 73 -2.82 6.88 -2.88
N GLU A 74 -1.55 6.70 -3.22
CA GLU A 74 -0.52 6.63 -2.19
C GLU A 74 -0.86 7.78 -1.26
N VAL A 75 -1.29 7.50 -0.02
CA VAL A 75 -1.45 8.58 0.97
C VAL A 75 -0.11 9.28 0.93
N PRO A 76 -0.04 10.58 0.58
CA PRO A 76 1.23 11.27 0.49
C PRO A 76 1.99 10.95 1.77
N PRO A 77 3.29 10.59 1.71
CA PRO A 77 4.02 10.09 2.88
C PRO A 77 3.80 10.96 4.13
N THR A 78 3.63 12.27 3.92
CA THR A 78 3.23 13.27 4.91
C THR A 78 1.91 12.95 5.64
N GLU A 79 0.81 12.68 4.93
CA GLU A 79 -0.49 12.40 5.57
C GLU A 79 -0.45 11.10 6.38
N ALA A 80 0.26 10.08 5.88
CA ALA A 80 0.44 8.81 6.59
C ALA A 80 1.25 9.00 7.89
N ILE A 81 2.32 9.80 7.84
CA ILE A 81 3.13 10.14 9.03
C ILE A 81 2.30 10.94 10.03
N VAL A 82 1.53 11.94 9.57
CA VAL A 82 0.68 12.75 10.45
C VAL A 82 -0.38 11.89 11.13
N ALA A 83 -1.06 11.01 10.39
CA ALA A 83 -2.07 10.11 10.93
C ALA A 83 -1.46 9.13 11.95
N PHE A 84 -0.28 8.56 11.66
CA PHE A 84 0.44 7.69 12.58
C PHE A 84 0.77 8.42 13.89
N LEU A 85 1.41 9.60 13.81
CA LEU A 85 1.79 10.37 14.98
C LEU A 85 0.58 10.84 15.79
N ALA A 86 -0.52 11.21 15.13
CA ALA A 86 -1.77 11.61 15.78
C ALA A 86 -2.46 10.45 16.51
N GLY A 87 -2.22 9.20 16.08
CA GLY A 87 -2.76 8.00 16.72
C GLY A 87 -1.96 7.50 17.92
N ILE A 88 -0.80 8.10 18.22
CA ILE A 88 0.04 7.68 19.34
C ILE A 88 -0.55 8.17 20.67
N ASP A 89 -0.74 7.24 21.61
CA ASP A 89 -0.97 7.56 23.01
C ASP A 89 0.36 8.00 23.67
N PRO A 90 0.48 9.26 24.14
CA PRO A 90 1.71 9.77 24.72
C PRO A 90 2.14 9.03 25.99
N SER A 91 1.19 8.60 26.82
CA SER A 91 1.49 7.89 28.07
C SER A 91 2.01 6.49 27.78
N ARG A 92 1.43 5.81 26.78
CA ARG A 92 1.92 4.51 26.31
C ARG A 92 3.31 4.62 25.70
N LEU A 93 3.57 5.66 24.90
CA LEU A 93 4.89 5.91 24.33
C LEU A 93 5.94 6.14 25.43
N GLN A 94 5.61 6.98 26.41
CA GLN A 94 6.52 7.28 27.51
C GLN A 94 6.85 6.01 28.33
N GLN A 95 5.83 5.21 28.66
CA GLN A 95 6.04 3.98 29.41
C GLN A 95 6.87 2.96 28.61
N ALA A 96 6.56 2.79 27.32
CA ALA A 96 7.33 1.88 26.45
C ALA A 96 8.79 2.33 26.36
N ALA A 97 9.06 3.63 26.17
CA ALA A 97 10.41 4.17 26.11
C ALA A 97 11.18 3.99 27.43
N LEU A 98 10.53 4.20 28.59
CA LEU A 98 11.15 4.02 29.91
C LEU A 98 11.43 2.56 30.27
N ASN A 99 10.71 1.62 29.66
CA ASN A 99 10.85 0.19 29.92
C ASN A 99 11.87 -0.49 29.00
N ARG A 100 12.58 0.26 28.15
CA ARG A 100 13.57 -0.34 27.24
C ARG A 100 14.83 -0.73 28.02
N ASP A 101 15.43 -1.85 27.61
CA ASP A 101 16.67 -2.35 28.21
C ASP A 101 17.94 -1.68 27.65
N ASP A 102 17.81 -0.87 26.59
CA ASP A 102 18.91 -0.22 25.86
C ASP A 102 19.15 1.25 26.25
N LEU A 103 18.72 1.60 27.47
CA LEU A 103 18.89 2.91 28.09
C LEU A 103 20.37 3.12 28.53
N ASP A 104 21.01 4.18 28.01
CA ASP A 104 22.42 4.56 28.19
C ASP A 104 22.74 5.71 29.19
N GLY A 105 21.74 6.32 29.82
CA GLY A 105 21.88 7.43 30.78
C GLY A 105 22.21 8.80 30.17
N SER A 106 22.23 8.95 28.85
CA SER A 106 22.60 10.21 28.20
C SER A 106 21.52 11.30 28.34
N PRO A 107 21.88 12.60 28.25
CA PRO A 107 20.90 13.68 28.37
C PRO A 107 19.74 13.65 27.36
N THR A 108 19.91 12.95 26.23
CA THR A 108 18.90 12.80 25.16
C THR A 108 18.36 11.38 25.03
N GLU A 109 18.69 10.52 25.99
CA GLU A 109 18.37 9.10 26.01
C GLU A 109 16.87 8.85 25.87
N LEU A 110 16.06 9.50 26.71
CA LEU A 110 14.60 9.30 26.70
C LEU A 110 13.99 9.66 25.35
N THR A 111 14.43 10.77 24.74
CA THR A 111 13.97 11.18 23.41
C THR A 111 14.40 10.16 22.34
N THR A 112 15.63 9.65 22.45
CA THR A 112 16.15 8.62 21.54
C THR A 112 15.35 7.32 21.66
N ALA A 113 15.04 6.91 22.88
CA ALA A 113 14.19 5.76 23.20
C ALA A 113 12.78 5.93 22.61
N MET A 114 12.16 7.11 22.75
CA MET A 114 10.85 7.40 22.14
C MET A 114 10.89 7.31 20.61
N LEU A 115 11.91 7.86 19.95
CA LEU A 115 12.04 7.78 18.48
C LEU A 115 12.24 6.35 17.99
N ARG A 116 13.04 5.54 18.71
CA ARG A 116 13.22 4.11 18.41
C ARG A 116 11.91 3.35 18.55
N GLN A 117 11.18 3.58 19.64
CA GLN A 117 9.90 2.92 19.88
C GLN A 117 8.87 3.26 18.80
N LEU A 118 8.78 4.52 18.39
CA LEU A 118 7.92 4.93 17.28
C LEU A 118 8.29 4.24 15.97
N THR A 119 9.58 4.04 15.70
CA THR A 119 10.06 3.33 14.51
C THR A 119 9.72 1.84 14.56
N GLU A 120 9.82 1.21 15.73
CA GLU A 120 9.44 -0.19 15.94
C GLU A 120 7.94 -0.39 15.73
N TRP A 121 7.11 0.49 16.30
CA TRP A 121 5.65 0.48 16.12
C TRP A 121 5.22 0.71 14.67
N ALA A 122 5.84 1.67 13.98
CA ALA A 122 5.59 1.91 12.55
C ALA A 122 5.94 0.68 11.68
N GLY A 123 6.92 -0.12 12.11
CA GLY A 123 7.29 -1.38 11.49
C GLY A 123 6.48 -2.60 11.96
N GLY A 124 5.43 -2.41 12.77
CA GLY A 124 4.58 -3.49 13.30
C GLY A 124 5.22 -4.34 14.39
N ARG A 125 6.32 -3.89 14.99
CA ARG A 125 6.96 -4.54 16.13
C ARG A 125 6.44 -3.93 17.44
N PRO A 126 6.22 -4.73 18.50
CA PRO A 126 5.68 -4.25 19.76
C PRO A 126 6.60 -3.26 20.49
#